data_AF-A0A3B0ZNM8-F1
#
_entry.id   AF-A0A3B0ZNM8-F1
#
_cell.length_a   1.000
_cell.length_b   1.000
_cell.length_c   1.000
_cell.angle_alpha   90.00
_cell.angle_beta   90.00
_cell.angle_gamma   90.00
#
_symmetry.space_group_name_H-M   'P 1'
#
loop_
_entity.id
_entity.type
_entity.pdbx_description
1 polymer ?
#
loop_
_entity_poly.entity_id
_entity_poly.type
_entity_poly.pdbx_seq_one_letter_code
_entity_poly.pdbx_strand_id
1 'polypeptide(L)'
;MSIIHLLAAAAEAGAKGVLSQAAFNLMKATEAKQKALAIKNNPDFLIRAAALVEETKRVFIELANDKVSLDEGKQDIILFNISADKVDDNPSKTIN
;
A
#
# COMPACT_ATOMS: atom_id res chain seq x y z
N MET A 1 13.00 0.61 0.58
CA MET A 1 11.58 0.21 0.66
C MET A 1 11.11 -0.25 -0.70
N SER A 2 10.27 -1.29 -0.80
CA SER A 2 9.67 -1.71 -2.07
C SER A 2 8.61 -0.69 -2.52
N ILE A 3 8.45 -0.50 -3.84
CA ILE A 3 7.46 0.42 -4.43
C ILE A 3 6.04 0.18 -3.90
N ILE A 4 5.69 -1.08 -3.61
CA ILE A 4 4.39 -1.46 -3.03
C ILE A 4 4.19 -0.80 -1.66
N HIS A 5 5.23 -0.78 -0.82
CA HIS A 5 5.13 -0.18 0.52
C HIS A 5 5.03 1.34 0.43
N LEU A 6 5.74 1.95 -0.51
CA LEU A 6 5.68 3.40 -0.73
C LEU A 6 4.30 3.83 -1.24
N LEU A 7 3.76 3.10 -2.21
CA LEU A 7 2.41 3.32 -2.74
C LEU A 7 1.32 3.04 -1.70
N ALA A 8 1.47 1.99 -0.89
CA ALA A 8 0.55 1.70 0.21
C ALA A 8 0.56 2.80 1.27
N ALA A 9 1.74 3.31 1.63
CA ALA A 9 1.87 4.45 2.55
C ALA A 9 1.26 5.73 1.97
N ALA A 10 1.46 5.97 0.66
CA ALA A 10 0.81 7.10 -0.03
C ALA A 10 -0.72 6.99 0.03
N ALA A 11 -1.28 5.81 -0.26
CA ALA A 11 -2.72 5.57 -0.14
C ALA A 11 -3.24 5.75 1.30
N GLU A 12 -2.50 5.25 2.30
CA GLU A 12 -2.85 5.43 3.72
C GLU A 12 -2.83 6.91 4.14
N ALA A 13 -1.91 7.71 3.58
CA ALA A 13 -1.84 9.16 3.76
C ALA A 13 -2.93 9.94 3.00
N GLY A 14 -3.85 9.25 2.31
CA GLY A 14 -4.99 9.86 1.63
C GLY A 14 -4.79 10.11 0.14
N ALA A 15 -3.71 9.61 -0.47
CA ALA A 15 -3.56 9.59 -1.91
C ALA A 15 -4.60 8.65 -2.55
N LYS A 16 -5.08 8.97 -3.75
CA LYS A 16 -6.29 8.35 -4.33
C LYS A 16 -6.06 7.62 -5.66
N GLY A 17 -4.83 7.60 -6.18
CA GLY A 17 -4.54 6.90 -7.44
C GLY A 17 -4.82 5.41 -7.34
N VAL A 18 -5.32 4.84 -8.44
CA VAL A 18 -5.82 3.46 -8.47
C VAL A 18 -4.70 2.46 -8.18
N LEU A 19 -3.49 2.73 -8.67
CA LEU A 19 -2.32 1.88 -8.42
C LEU A 19 -1.90 1.88 -6.94
N SER A 20 -1.98 3.02 -6.25
CA SER A 20 -1.64 3.12 -4.83
C SER A 20 -2.65 2.39 -3.96
N GLN A 21 -3.94 2.53 -4.29
CA GLN A 21 -4.99 1.79 -3.61
C GLN A 21 -4.87 0.28 -3.84
N ALA A 22 -4.49 -0.16 -5.05
CA ALA A 22 -4.23 -1.56 -5.35
C ALA A 22 -3.01 -2.09 -4.58
N ALA A 23 -1.94 -1.32 -4.47
CA ALA A 23 -0.77 -1.66 -3.67
C ALA A 23 -1.13 -1.81 -2.17
N PHE A 24 -1.93 -0.88 -1.63
CA PHE A 24 -2.42 -0.94 -0.25
C PHE A 24 -3.26 -2.20 -0.01
N ASN A 25 -4.19 -2.51 -0.92
CA ASN A 25 -5.02 -3.70 -0.82
C ASN A 25 -4.17 -4.99 -0.86
N LEU A 26 -3.14 -5.04 -1.72
CA LEU A 26 -2.23 -6.17 -1.79
C LEU A 26 -1.43 -6.35 -0.49
N MET A 27 -0.97 -5.25 0.12
CA MET A 27 -0.31 -5.27 1.42
C MET A 27 -1.27 -5.83 2.49
N LYS A 28 -2.49 -5.30 2.58
CA LYS A 28 -3.51 -5.77 3.54
C LYS A 28 -3.89 -7.24 3.35
N ALA A 29 -4.05 -7.69 2.11
CA ALA A 29 -4.34 -9.09 1.81
C ALA A 29 -3.17 -10.00 2.26
N THR A 30 -1.94 -9.55 2.04
CA THR A 30 -0.74 -10.29 2.46
C THR A 30 -0.65 -10.36 3.99
N GLU A 31 -0.92 -9.27 4.70
CA GLU A 31 -1.01 -9.25 6.16
C GLU A 31 -2.10 -10.21 6.67
N ALA A 32 -3.28 -10.21 6.04
CA ALA A 32 -4.38 -11.09 6.42
C ALA A 32 -3.98 -12.57 6.25
N LYS A 33 -3.30 -12.92 5.16
CA LYS A 33 -2.76 -14.28 4.95
C LYS A 33 -1.73 -14.67 6.01
N GLN A 34 -0.82 -13.76 6.37
CA GLN A 34 0.17 -14.02 7.43
C GLN A 34 -0.49 -14.24 8.80
N LYS A 35 -1.49 -13.41 9.14
CA LYS A 35 -2.30 -13.60 10.36
C LYS A 35 -3.06 -14.93 10.34
N ALA A 36 -3.64 -15.30 9.20
CA ALA A 36 -4.32 -16.57 9.02
C ALA A 36 -3.37 -17.77 9.26
N LEU A 37 -2.13 -17.71 8.74
CA LEU A 37 -1.09 -18.73 8.96
C LEU A 37 -0.74 -18.89 10.44
N ALA A 38 -0.67 -17.78 11.18
CA ALA A 38 -0.38 -17.79 12.60
C ALA A 38 -1.50 -18.43 13.43
N ILE A 39 -2.76 -18.34 12.97
CA ILE A 39 -3.93 -18.80 13.73
C ILE A 39 -4.16 -20.33 13.59
N LYS A 40 -3.49 -21.02 12.65
CA LYS A 40 -3.44 -22.50 12.45
C LYS A 40 -4.78 -23.29 12.49
N ASN A 41 -5.93 -22.64 12.60
CA ASN A 41 -7.18 -23.31 12.99
C ASN A 41 -8.19 -23.51 11.85
N ASN A 42 -7.92 -23.05 10.62
CA ASN A 42 -8.84 -23.28 9.50
C ASN A 42 -8.12 -23.31 8.12
N PRO A 43 -7.95 -24.49 7.50
CA PRO A 43 -7.31 -24.61 6.19
C PRO A 43 -8.13 -23.95 5.05
N ASP A 44 -9.47 -23.93 5.12
CA ASP A 44 -10.29 -23.23 4.12
C ASP A 44 -10.07 -21.72 4.17
N PHE A 45 -9.88 -21.17 5.38
CA PHE A 45 -9.55 -19.76 5.54
C PHE A 45 -8.17 -19.43 4.96
N LEU A 46 -7.19 -20.32 5.12
CA LEU A 46 -5.87 -20.19 4.50
C LEU A 46 -5.94 -20.20 2.97
N ILE A 47 -6.72 -21.12 2.40
CA ILE A 47 -6.92 -21.23 0.94
C ILE A 47 -7.56 -19.95 0.40
N ARG A 48 -8.62 -19.45 1.05
CA ARG A 48 -9.30 -18.21 0.65
C ARG A 48 -8.40 -16.99 0.79
N ALA A 49 -7.62 -16.89 1.87
CA ALA A 49 -6.65 -15.81 2.05
C ALA A 49 -5.54 -15.86 1.00
N ALA A 50 -5.08 -17.05 0.61
CA ALA A 50 -4.10 -17.22 -0.45
C ALA A 50 -4.67 -16.80 -1.83
N ALA A 51 -5.89 -17.21 -2.14
CA ALA A 51 -6.57 -16.83 -3.38
C ALA A 51 -6.75 -15.31 -3.48
N LEU A 52 -7.16 -14.66 -2.38
CA LEU A 52 -7.31 -13.21 -2.31
C LEU A 52 -5.98 -12.47 -2.55
N VAL A 53 -4.87 -12.96 -1.99
CA VAL A 53 -3.53 -12.38 -2.23
C VAL A 53 -3.15 -12.49 -3.70
N GLU A 54 -3.34 -13.66 -4.32
CA GLU A 54 -3.00 -13.85 -5.73
C GLU A 54 -3.87 -13.00 -6.65
N GLU A 55 -5.17 -12.86 -6.36
CA GLU A 55 -6.05 -11.97 -7.11
C GLU A 55 -5.64 -10.52 -7.00
N THR A 56 -5.40 -10.02 -5.78
CA THR A 56 -4.98 -8.63 -5.58
C THR A 56 -3.62 -8.36 -6.23
N LYS A 57 -2.72 -9.34 -6.24
CA LYS A 57 -1.43 -9.26 -6.92
C LYS A 57 -1.59 -9.18 -8.43
N ARG A 58 -2.48 -9.98 -9.02
CA ARG A 58 -2.79 -9.93 -10.45
C ARG A 58 -3.27 -8.53 -10.84
N VAL A 59 -4.26 -8.00 -10.13
CA VAL A 59 -4.82 -6.66 -10.37
C VAL A 59 -3.74 -5.58 -10.22
N PHE A 60 -2.88 -5.67 -9.20
CA PHE A 60 -1.76 -4.74 -9.06
C PHE A 60 -0.81 -4.78 -10.26
N ILE A 61 -0.46 -5.97 -10.77
CA ILE A 61 0.42 -6.10 -11.94
C ILE A 61 -0.26 -5.56 -13.20
N GLU A 62 -1.55 -5.81 -13.39
CA GLU A 62 -2.32 -5.25 -14.51
C GLU A 62 -2.31 -3.72 -14.49
N LEU A 63 -2.59 -3.12 -13.33
CA LEU A 63 -2.53 -1.66 -13.15
C LEU A 63 -1.11 -1.11 -13.28
N ALA A 64 -0.09 -1.84 -12.83
CA ALA A 64 1.30 -1.42 -12.98
C ALA A 64 1.77 -1.41 -14.45
N ASN A 65 1.12 -2.20 -15.31
CA ASN A 65 1.36 -2.21 -16.76
C ASN A 65 0.50 -1.20 -17.52
N ASP A 66 -0.53 -0.63 -16.89
CA ASP A 66 -1.33 0.45 -17.45
C ASP A 66 -0.64 1.80 -17.23
N LYS A 67 -0.46 2.58 -18.30
CA LYS A 67 0.30 3.82 -18.25
C LYS A 67 -0.38 4.89 -17.38
N VAL A 68 -1.70 5.00 -17.44
CA VAL A 68 -2.46 6.01 -16.68
C VAL A 68 -2.36 5.72 -15.19
N SER A 69 -2.63 4.48 -14.81
CA SER A 69 -2.54 4.00 -13.43
C SER A 69 -1.13 4.15 -12.87
N LEU A 70 -0.10 3.89 -13.69
CA LEU A 70 1.30 4.08 -13.30
C LEU A 70 1.63 5.56 -13.08
N ASP A 71 1.14 6.46 -13.91
CA ASP A 71 1.38 7.89 -13.77
C ASP A 71 0.64 8.45 -12.53
N GLU A 72 -0.58 7.99 -12.24
CA GLU A 72 -1.27 8.27 -10.98
C GLU A 72 -0.47 7.79 -9.76
N GLY A 73 0.03 6.56 -9.79
CA GLY A 73 0.86 6.02 -8.70
C GLY A 73 2.14 6.83 -8.47
N LYS A 74 2.76 7.37 -9.52
CA LYS A 74 3.91 8.28 -9.37
C LYS A 74 3.50 9.59 -8.70
N GLN A 75 2.34 10.16 -9.07
CA GLN A 75 1.83 11.37 -8.42
C GLN A 75 1.57 11.14 -6.95
N ASP A 76 0.96 10.01 -6.58
CA ASP A 76 0.71 9.67 -5.18
C ASP A 76 2.02 9.62 -4.36
N ILE A 77 3.10 9.04 -4.92
CA ILE A 77 4.43 9.05 -4.29
C ILE A 77 4.94 10.48 -4.08
N ILE A 78 4.79 11.35 -5.08
CA ILE A 78 5.22 12.75 -5.00
C ILE A 78 4.43 13.48 -3.90
N LEU A 79 3.10 13.34 -3.89
CA LEU A 79 2.24 13.94 -2.87
C LEU A 79 2.58 13.42 -1.46
N PHE A 80 2.82 12.11 -1.32
CA PHE A 80 3.25 11.50 -0.06
C PHE A 80 4.57 12.11 0.43
N ASN A 81 5.59 12.20 -0.42
CA ASN A 81 6.89 12.76 -0.04
C ASN A 81 6.81 14.25 0.33
N ILE A 82 6.02 15.04 -0.40
CA ILE A 82 5.77 16.45 -0.04
C ILE A 82 5.07 16.56 1.32
N SER A 83 4.12 15.66 1.59
CA SER A 83 3.38 15.67 2.86
C SER A 83 4.26 15.22 4.02
N ALA A 84 5.14 14.24 3.80
CA ALA A 84 6.12 13.80 4.79
C ALA A 84 7.12 14.91 5.14
N ASP A 85 7.67 15.60 4.13
CA ASP A 85 8.64 16.68 4.30
C ASP A 85 8.07 17.87 5.10
N LYS A 86 6.79 18.21 4.87
CA LYS A 86 6.07 19.25 5.64
C LYS A 86 5.80 18.90 7.10
N VAL A 87 5.89 17.62 7.49
CA VAL A 87 5.73 17.19 8.89
C VAL A 87 7.07 17.29 9.64
N ASP A 88 8.20 17.17 8.94
CA ASP A 88 9.55 17.32 9.51
C ASP A 88 9.99 18.79 9.67
N ASP A 89 9.28 19.74 9.05
CA ASP A 89 9.58 21.19 9.11
C ASP A 89 9.05 21.90 10.38
N ASN A 90 9.03 21.19 11.53
CA ASN A 90 8.86 21.81 12.85
C ASN A 90 10.17 21.83 13.64
N PRO A 91 11.08 22.78 13.37
CA PRO A 91 12.17 23.05 14.28
C PRO A 91 11.57 23.80 15.48
N SER A 92 11.57 23.14 16.64
CA SER A 92 11.35 23.73 17.97
C SER A 92 11.50 25.25 18.00
N LYS A 93 10.41 25.99 18.26
CA LYS A 93 10.51 27.35 18.76
C LYS A 93 10.31 27.40 20.28
N THR A 94 11.47 27.36 20.92
CA THR A 94 11.86 28.25 22.02
C THR A 94 11.38 27.88 23.42
N ILE A 95 12.30 27.23 24.12
CA ILE A 95 12.52 27.40 25.55
C ILE A 95 12.80 28.90 25.78
N ASN A 96 11.93 29.57 26.53
CA ASN A 96 12.25 30.69 27.42
C ASN A 96 11.10 30.89 28.40
#